data_AF-A0AA47MCA8-F1
#
_entry.id   AF-A0AA47MCA8-F1
#
_cell.length_a   1.000
_cell.length_b   1.000
_cell.length_c   1.000
_cell.angle_alpha   90.00
_cell.angle_beta   90.00
_cell.angle_gamma   90.00
#
_symmetry.space_group_name_H-M   'P 1'
#
loop_
_entity.id
_entity.type
_entity.pdbx_description
1 polymer ?
#
loop_
_entity_poly.entity_id
_entity_poly.type
_entity_poly.pdbx_seq_one_letter_code
_entity_poly.pdbx_strand_id
1 'polypeptide(L)'
;MIDLSGTNLLAVGDQSSNCSIGTDHLLLFLENISHVLTIEAAEGDLPNEEQVFQLLSMAIHELDGACMQAMSREQLLYLLESHFKVGDIAKQLGVSKRTIRRRMTEYTVVCLCDRHIQTLQMKNSAELYSSSSQIAQMQSHTAQGLKAVDPVGNFLCGLQLNTVPRVPYSVPGPLSLWHIDGNHKLIRWKIVIHGGIDGYSRRIMFLSANTNNRASTVLQCFLTAVAEHGLPQRVRSDKGGENVEVARFMLEHPERGPGKSVHNQRIERLWRDVWIMVVSNYYHTFRYLEEVGLLNPDEDHIICLHYIFLQRLNWHLREFIRMWDRHPLSTEGNRSPQQLWVAGLLLEQQQDLHLADATNWGIDWEGPVAEPDPEAVVQILPVHSDLQQTIEGHLRGTIDPYMTSDVFGIDLYWQALSLVAQLHLPD
;
A
#
# COMPACT_ATOMS: atom_id res chain seq x y z
N MET A 1 47.52 65.66 -28.85
CA MET A 1 46.33 64.99 -29.44
C MET A 1 45.56 64.44 -28.24
N ILE A 2 44.27 64.77 -28.19
CA ILE A 2 43.36 64.94 -27.03
C ILE A 2 43.27 63.76 -26.04
N ASP A 3 43.05 64.13 -24.76
CA ASP A 3 42.73 63.32 -23.57
C ASP A 3 41.21 63.23 -23.29
N LEU A 4 40.83 62.26 -22.45
CA LEU A 4 39.65 62.14 -21.57
C LEU A 4 38.54 61.09 -21.87
N SER A 5 38.49 60.11 -20.95
CA SER A 5 37.31 59.54 -20.26
C SER A 5 36.43 58.48 -20.95
N GLY A 6 36.18 57.36 -20.25
CA GLY A 6 35.12 56.41 -20.62
C GLY A 6 35.24 55.01 -20.01
N THR A 7 34.65 54.82 -18.83
CA THR A 7 34.44 53.58 -18.05
C THR A 7 33.65 52.46 -18.75
N ASN A 8 34.00 51.19 -18.49
CA ASN A 8 33.15 50.12 -17.92
C ASN A 8 33.91 48.77 -17.96
N LEU A 9 34.42 48.23 -16.85
CA LEU A 9 33.75 47.32 -15.90
C LEU A 9 33.12 46.10 -16.58
N LEU A 10 33.82 44.95 -16.51
CA LEU A 10 33.28 43.65 -16.11
C LEU A 10 34.46 42.74 -15.70
N ALA A 11 34.77 42.74 -14.40
CA ALA A 11 35.64 41.78 -13.77
C ALA A 11 34.87 40.46 -13.59
N VAL A 12 35.38 39.38 -14.18
CA VAL A 12 34.95 38.02 -13.87
C VAL A 12 35.50 37.71 -12.48
N GLY A 13 34.60 37.76 -11.50
CA GLY A 13 34.89 37.46 -10.10
C GLY A 13 35.11 35.97 -9.87
N ASP A 14 36.24 35.71 -9.24
CA ASP A 14 36.67 34.51 -8.55
C ASP A 14 35.55 33.90 -7.67
N GLN A 15 35.27 32.61 -7.86
CA GLN A 15 34.55 31.76 -6.89
C GLN A 15 35.28 30.43 -6.76
N SER A 16 36.44 30.46 -6.11
CA SER A 16 36.99 29.29 -5.43
C SER A 16 36.09 28.89 -4.25
N SER A 17 35.15 27.96 -4.47
CA SER A 17 34.56 27.17 -3.38
C SER A 17 35.20 25.78 -3.39
N ASN A 18 36.19 25.60 -2.52
CA ASN A 18 36.95 24.37 -2.29
C ASN A 18 36.03 23.13 -2.17
N CYS A 19 36.04 22.30 -3.22
CA CYS A 19 35.48 20.94 -3.20
C CYS A 19 36.49 20.00 -2.53
N SER A 20 36.41 19.84 -1.21
CA SER A 20 37.27 18.90 -0.46
C SER A 20 36.76 17.45 -0.49
N ILE A 21 36.04 17.05 -1.54
CA ILE A 21 35.45 15.69 -1.68
C ILE A 21 36.20 14.84 -2.73
N GLY A 22 37.12 15.45 -3.51
CA GLY A 22 37.84 14.74 -4.56
C GLY A 22 38.90 13.74 -4.07
N THR A 23 39.54 13.97 -2.92
CA THR A 23 40.76 13.24 -2.54
C THR A 23 40.51 11.81 -2.06
N ASP A 24 39.46 11.57 -1.27
CA ASP A 24 39.21 10.25 -0.68
C ASP A 24 38.67 9.25 -1.71
N HIS A 25 37.90 9.74 -2.69
CA HIS A 25 37.44 8.94 -3.83
C HIS A 25 38.55 8.67 -4.84
N LEU A 26 39.44 9.64 -5.07
CA LEU A 26 40.67 9.42 -5.86
C LEU A 26 41.58 8.38 -5.23
N LEU A 27 41.74 8.39 -3.89
CA LEU A 27 42.58 7.43 -3.17
C LEU A 27 42.05 6.00 -3.25
N LEU A 28 40.77 5.76 -2.98
CA LEU A 28 40.15 4.43 -3.08
C LEU A 28 40.17 3.89 -4.52
N PHE A 29 40.08 4.79 -5.49
CA PHE A 29 40.11 4.47 -6.91
C PHE A 29 41.53 4.15 -7.41
N LEU A 30 42.54 4.91 -6.96
CA LEU A 30 43.95 4.60 -7.22
C LEU A 30 44.38 3.30 -6.54
N GLU A 31 43.83 2.96 -5.37
CA GLU A 31 44.06 1.67 -4.70
C GLU A 31 43.49 0.50 -5.51
N ASN A 32 42.28 0.63 -6.09
CA ASN A 32 41.69 -0.41 -6.93
C ASN A 32 42.44 -0.59 -8.26
N ILE A 33 42.87 0.50 -8.90
CA ILE A 33 43.71 0.43 -10.10
C ILE A 33 45.06 -0.21 -9.77
N SER A 34 45.68 0.18 -8.66
CA SER A 34 46.90 -0.46 -8.17
C SER A 34 46.70 -1.95 -7.96
N HIS A 35 45.56 -2.38 -7.42
CA HIS A 35 45.26 -3.79 -7.17
C HIS A 35 45.08 -4.59 -8.47
N VAL A 36 44.38 -4.04 -9.46
CA VAL A 36 44.19 -4.67 -10.79
C VAL A 36 45.54 -4.75 -11.54
N LEU A 37 46.34 -3.68 -11.52
CA LEU A 37 47.68 -3.70 -12.12
C LEU A 37 48.62 -4.69 -11.40
N THR A 38 48.43 -4.92 -10.10
CA THR A 38 49.20 -5.91 -9.33
C THR A 38 48.80 -7.35 -9.68
N ILE A 39 47.52 -7.58 -9.98
CA ILE A 39 47.01 -8.89 -10.44
C ILE A 39 47.52 -9.19 -11.85
N GLU A 40 47.40 -8.24 -12.79
CA GLU A 40 47.90 -8.37 -14.16
C GLU A 40 49.43 -8.58 -14.19
N ALA A 41 50.18 -7.84 -13.37
CA ALA A 41 51.63 -8.02 -13.25
C ALA A 41 52.04 -9.37 -12.64
N ALA A 42 51.16 -10.05 -11.89
CA ALA A 42 51.42 -11.37 -11.33
C ALA A 42 51.21 -12.51 -12.34
N GLU A 43 50.45 -12.28 -13.43
CA GLU A 43 50.26 -13.22 -14.53
C GLU A 43 51.35 -13.13 -15.61
N GLY A 44 52.31 -12.20 -15.46
CA GLY A 44 53.55 -12.13 -16.23
C GLY A 44 53.49 -11.24 -17.47
N ASP A 45 52.36 -10.58 -17.75
CA ASP A 45 52.22 -9.61 -18.83
C ASP A 45 51.95 -8.23 -18.20
N LEU A 46 52.94 -7.34 -18.23
CA LEU A 46 52.72 -5.97 -17.75
C LEU A 46 51.83 -5.23 -18.75
N PRO A 47 50.70 -4.64 -18.31
CA PRO A 47 49.80 -3.94 -19.20
C PRO A 47 50.51 -2.78 -19.89
N ASN A 48 50.32 -2.66 -21.20
CA ASN A 48 50.96 -1.59 -21.97
C ASN A 48 50.32 -0.23 -21.64
N GLU A 49 51.05 0.85 -21.92
CA GLU A 49 50.65 2.23 -21.58
C GLU A 49 49.26 2.60 -22.15
N GLU A 50 48.88 1.98 -23.28
CA GLU A 50 47.61 2.18 -23.95
C GLU A 50 46.43 1.45 -23.28
N GLN A 51 46.65 0.26 -22.72
CA GLN A 51 45.68 -0.48 -21.90
C GLN A 51 45.41 0.24 -20.57
N VAL A 52 46.46 0.77 -19.94
CA VAL A 52 46.34 1.58 -18.72
C VAL A 52 45.55 2.86 -19.02
N PHE A 53 45.82 3.51 -20.15
CA PHE A 53 45.09 4.70 -20.58
C PHE A 53 43.61 4.40 -20.91
N GLN A 54 43.31 3.27 -21.56
CA GLN A 54 41.93 2.85 -21.84
C GLN A 54 41.14 2.54 -20.57
N LEU A 55 41.74 1.84 -19.60
CA LEU A 55 41.10 1.58 -18.30
C LEU A 55 40.81 2.87 -17.53
N LEU A 56 41.77 3.81 -17.50
CA LEU A 56 41.58 5.13 -16.91
C LEU A 56 40.49 5.92 -17.64
N SER A 57 40.46 5.90 -18.96
CA SER A 57 39.50 6.64 -19.78
C SER A 57 38.07 6.08 -19.66
N MET A 58 37.90 4.75 -19.65
CA MET A 58 36.62 4.09 -19.37
C MET A 58 36.09 4.44 -17.98
N ALA A 59 36.96 4.43 -16.98
CA ALA A 59 36.57 4.72 -15.61
C ALA A 59 36.30 6.23 -15.36
N ILE A 60 36.98 7.13 -16.07
CA ILE A 60 36.62 8.56 -16.10
C ILE A 60 35.24 8.74 -16.74
N HIS A 61 34.93 7.98 -17.79
CA HIS A 61 33.60 7.98 -18.42
C HIS A 61 32.50 7.42 -17.49
N GLU A 62 32.81 6.43 -16.65
CA GLU A 62 31.91 5.95 -15.57
C GLU A 62 31.73 6.98 -14.45
N LEU A 63 32.77 7.76 -14.12
CA LEU A 63 32.69 8.86 -13.15
C LEU A 63 31.87 10.05 -13.70
N ASP A 64 31.97 10.35 -14.99
CA ASP A 64 31.13 11.34 -15.67
C ASP A 64 29.68 10.85 -15.84
N GLY A 65 29.48 9.55 -16.06
CA GLY A 65 28.15 8.92 -16.10
C GLY A 65 27.46 8.80 -14.72
N ALA A 66 28.25 8.71 -13.64
CA ALA A 66 27.77 8.72 -12.26
C ALA A 66 27.60 10.14 -11.69
N CYS A 67 28.02 11.17 -12.43
CA CYS A 67 27.82 12.56 -12.07
C CYS A 67 26.35 12.96 -12.33
N MET A 68 25.59 13.01 -11.23
CA MET A 68 24.30 13.69 -11.09
C MET A 68 23.05 12.98 -11.62
N GLN A 69 22.56 11.97 -10.88
CA GLN A 69 21.13 12.00 -10.57
C GLN A 69 20.90 13.17 -9.60
N ALA A 70 20.57 14.33 -10.16
CA ALA A 70 20.11 15.47 -9.39
C ALA A 70 18.79 15.12 -8.71
N MET A 71 18.86 14.57 -7.48
CA MET A 71 17.67 14.36 -6.66
C MET A 71 16.98 15.71 -6.48
N SER A 72 15.78 15.82 -7.05
CA SER A 72 14.99 17.04 -6.98
C SER A 72 14.52 17.28 -5.55
N ARG A 73 14.20 18.53 -5.22
CA ARG A 73 13.64 18.88 -3.91
C ARG A 73 12.34 18.12 -3.67
N GLU A 74 11.52 17.98 -4.70
CA GLU A 74 10.23 17.29 -4.69
C GLU A 74 10.40 15.80 -4.44
N GLN A 75 11.37 15.15 -5.10
CA GLN A 75 11.68 13.74 -4.88
C GLN A 75 12.12 13.46 -3.44
N LEU A 76 12.99 14.32 -2.88
CA LEU A 76 13.43 14.19 -1.50
C LEU A 76 12.28 14.41 -0.51
N LEU A 77 11.45 15.41 -0.74
CA LEU A 77 10.26 15.69 0.08
C LEU A 77 9.29 14.51 0.05
N TYR A 78 9.00 13.97 -1.13
CA TYR A 78 8.08 12.85 -1.28
C TYR A 78 8.54 11.60 -0.52
N LEU A 79 9.84 11.29 -0.55
CA LEU A 79 10.40 10.15 0.20
C LEU A 79 10.35 10.37 1.72
N LEU A 80 10.56 11.60 2.17
CA LEU A 80 10.45 11.95 3.59
C LEU A 80 9.00 11.95 4.08
N GLU A 81 8.07 12.46 3.27
CA GLU A 81 6.62 12.41 3.52
C GLU A 81 6.09 10.96 3.52
N SER A 82 6.69 10.09 2.71
CA SER A 82 6.46 8.63 2.73
C SER A 82 7.17 7.90 3.89
N HIS A 83 7.70 8.64 4.86
CA HIS A 83 8.33 8.15 6.09
C HIS A 83 9.55 7.25 5.88
N PHE A 84 10.29 7.39 4.78
CA PHE A 84 11.56 6.68 4.62
C PHE A 84 12.65 7.27 5.52
N LYS A 85 13.45 6.41 6.13
CA LYS A 85 14.64 6.86 6.86
C LYS A 85 15.70 7.32 5.86
N VAL A 86 16.51 8.30 6.25
CA VAL A 86 17.65 8.80 5.44
C VAL A 86 18.55 7.66 4.95
N GLY A 87 18.71 6.61 5.77
CA GLY A 87 19.49 5.43 5.38
C GLY A 87 18.85 4.60 4.27
N ASP A 88 17.52 4.56 4.20
CA ASP A 88 16.78 3.80 3.20
C ASP A 88 16.70 4.58 1.89
N ILE A 89 16.50 5.91 1.97
CA ILE A 89 16.59 6.82 0.82
C ILE A 89 17.95 6.71 0.13
N ALA A 90 19.03 6.74 0.92
CA ALA A 90 20.39 6.60 0.42
C ALA A 90 20.60 5.28 -0.36
N LYS A 91 20.09 4.17 0.18
CA LYS A 91 20.15 2.86 -0.47
C LYS A 91 19.33 2.81 -1.76
N GLN A 92 18.11 3.33 -1.74
CA GLN A 92 17.22 3.33 -2.91
C GLN A 92 17.77 4.15 -4.08
N LEU A 93 18.41 5.28 -3.78
CA LEU A 93 18.96 6.17 -4.80
C LEU A 93 20.42 5.84 -5.15
N GLY A 94 21.03 4.82 -4.56
CA GLY A 94 22.43 4.47 -4.80
C GLY A 94 23.44 5.55 -4.37
N VAL A 95 23.08 6.43 -3.43
CA VAL A 95 23.93 7.56 -2.98
C VAL A 95 24.30 7.45 -1.51
N SER A 96 25.35 8.16 -1.09
CA SER A 96 25.76 8.19 0.33
C SER A 96 24.71 8.89 1.21
N LYS A 97 24.59 8.45 2.48
CA LYS A 97 23.79 9.16 3.50
C LYS A 97 24.21 10.62 3.67
N ARG A 98 25.48 10.94 3.41
CA ARG A 98 26.02 12.32 3.47
C ARG A 98 25.42 13.17 2.36
N THR A 99 25.28 12.62 1.16
CA THR A 99 24.64 13.29 0.01
C THR A 99 23.20 13.66 0.32
N ILE A 100 22.41 12.73 0.90
CA ILE A 100 21.03 13.01 1.30
C ILE A 100 20.96 14.09 2.38
N ARG A 101 21.77 14.00 3.44
CA ARG A 101 21.80 15.02 4.50
C ARG A 101 22.20 16.39 3.97
N ARG A 102 23.15 16.46 3.04
CA ARG A 102 23.55 17.72 2.37
C ARG A 102 22.36 18.33 1.62
N ARG A 103 21.64 17.52 0.83
CA ARG A 103 20.46 17.95 0.07
C ARG A 103 19.30 18.38 0.97
N MET A 104 19.10 17.74 2.13
CA MET A 104 18.12 18.19 3.12
C MET A 104 18.45 19.59 3.65
N THR A 105 19.73 19.88 3.90
CA THR A 105 20.18 21.22 4.32
C THR A 105 20.04 22.24 3.18
N GLU A 106 20.46 21.89 1.96
CA GLU A 106 20.35 22.75 0.77
C GLU A 106 18.89 23.15 0.48
N TYR A 107 17.95 22.21 0.64
CA TYR A 107 16.52 22.45 0.38
C TYR A 107 15.73 22.94 1.61
N THR A 108 16.40 23.18 2.75
CA THR A 108 15.80 23.56 4.03
C THR A 108 14.68 22.61 4.46
N VAL A 109 14.89 21.30 4.25
CA VAL A 109 13.92 20.26 4.62
C VAL A 109 14.32 19.70 5.98
N VAL A 110 13.54 20.04 7.00
CA VAL A 110 13.71 19.49 8.35
C VAL A 110 13.08 18.10 8.37
N CYS A 111 13.90 17.08 8.60
CA CYS A 111 13.37 15.79 9.02
C CYS A 111 12.62 16.03 10.33
N LEU A 112 11.32 15.76 10.37
CA LEU A 112 10.65 15.47 11.64
C LEU A 112 11.28 14.18 12.16
N CYS A 113 12.45 14.32 12.79
CA CYS A 113 13.29 13.22 13.19
C CYS A 113 12.53 12.31 14.16
N ASP A 114 12.95 11.04 14.14
CA ASP A 114 12.38 9.81 14.73
C ASP A 114 11.77 9.89 16.16
N ARG A 115 11.86 11.01 16.88
CA ARG A 115 11.24 11.21 18.19
C ARG A 115 9.80 11.71 18.14
N HIS A 116 9.42 12.57 17.20
CA HIS A 116 8.06 13.14 17.16
C HIS A 116 7.01 12.16 16.61
N ILE A 117 7.43 11.27 15.71
CA ILE A 117 6.57 10.23 15.13
C ILE A 117 6.21 9.18 16.19
N GLN A 118 7.12 8.81 17.09
CA GLN A 118 6.78 7.91 18.21
C GLN A 118 5.71 8.51 19.13
N THR A 119 5.77 9.81 19.43
CA THR A 119 4.78 10.46 20.30
C THR A 119 3.40 10.66 19.66
N LEU A 120 3.32 10.81 18.34
CA LEU A 120 2.05 10.92 17.61
C LEU A 120 1.44 9.55 17.27
N GLN A 121 2.28 8.56 16.91
CA GLN A 121 1.86 7.17 16.72
C GLN A 121 1.40 6.54 18.04
N MET A 122 2.02 6.85 19.19
CA MET A 122 1.60 6.27 20.48
C MET A 122 0.26 6.83 21.02
N LYS A 123 -0.17 8.04 20.61
CA LYS A 123 -1.40 8.65 21.15
C LYS A 123 -2.68 8.18 20.48
N ASN A 124 -2.65 7.83 19.20
CA ASN A 124 -3.83 7.29 18.48
C ASN A 124 -3.91 5.75 18.50
N SER A 125 -2.88 5.07 19.03
CA SER A 125 -2.76 3.61 19.00
C SER A 125 -2.91 2.95 20.37
N ALA A 126 -3.20 3.71 21.42
CA ALA A 126 -3.26 3.19 22.78
C ALA A 126 -4.36 2.11 22.96
N GLU A 127 -5.42 2.15 22.14
CA GLU A 127 -6.43 1.08 22.11
C GLU A 127 -6.05 -0.09 21.16
N LEU A 128 -5.17 0.15 20.17
CA LEU A 128 -4.76 -0.84 19.15
C LEU A 128 -3.58 -1.74 19.63
N TYR A 129 -2.70 -1.24 20.51
CA TYR A 129 -1.55 -1.98 21.04
C TYR A 129 -1.87 -2.99 22.15
N SER A 130 -3.06 -2.91 22.75
CA SER A 130 -3.55 -3.90 23.71
C SER A 130 -3.64 -5.29 23.07
N SER A 131 -4.00 -5.36 21.79
CA SER A 131 -4.12 -6.61 21.04
C SER A 131 -2.77 -7.17 20.59
N SER A 132 -1.77 -6.33 20.27
CA SER A 132 -0.45 -6.80 19.81
C SER A 132 0.35 -7.44 20.94
N SER A 133 0.24 -6.89 22.16
CA SER A 133 0.86 -7.48 23.36
C SER A 133 0.19 -8.81 23.74
N GLN A 134 -1.14 -8.92 23.61
CA GLN A 134 -1.88 -10.17 23.77
C GLN A 134 -1.51 -11.21 22.70
N ILE A 135 -1.37 -10.81 21.43
CA ILE A 135 -0.94 -11.71 20.35
C ILE A 135 0.50 -12.19 20.58
N ALA A 136 1.42 -11.31 20.99
CA ALA A 136 2.79 -11.70 21.31
C ALA A 136 2.87 -12.64 22.52
N GLN A 137 2.06 -12.40 23.56
CA GLN A 137 1.93 -13.30 24.70
C GLN A 137 1.34 -14.64 24.27
N MET A 138 0.25 -14.65 23.50
CA MET A 138 -0.36 -15.87 22.95
C MET A 138 0.64 -16.66 22.10
N GLN A 139 1.36 -16.01 21.17
CA GLN A 139 2.39 -16.66 20.36
C GLN A 139 3.53 -17.23 21.21
N SER A 140 3.95 -16.52 22.26
CA SER A 140 4.97 -17.02 23.19
C SER A 140 4.49 -18.25 23.99
N HIS A 141 3.23 -18.25 24.42
CA HIS A 141 2.61 -19.37 25.12
C HIS A 141 2.43 -20.58 24.19
N THR A 142 1.98 -20.37 22.95
CA THR A 142 1.88 -21.42 21.93
C THR A 142 3.25 -21.99 21.58
N ALA A 143 4.28 -21.15 21.45
CA ALA A 143 5.65 -21.59 21.18
C ALA A 143 6.25 -22.38 22.37
N GLN A 144 5.93 -22.00 23.61
CA GLN A 144 6.32 -22.75 24.81
C GLN A 144 5.56 -24.09 24.92
N GLY A 145 4.26 -24.10 24.59
CA GLY A 145 3.47 -25.32 24.51
C GLY A 145 3.98 -26.30 23.45
N LEU A 146 4.30 -25.81 22.24
CA LEU A 146 4.89 -26.62 21.17
C LEU A 146 6.25 -27.20 21.59
N LYS A 147 7.09 -26.41 22.29
CA LYS A 147 8.36 -26.89 22.86
C LYS A 147 8.19 -28.03 23.85
N ALA A 148 7.11 -28.01 24.64
CA ALA A 148 6.84 -29.04 25.63
C ALA A 148 6.28 -30.33 25.01
N VAL A 149 5.47 -30.21 23.96
CA VAL A 149 4.81 -31.34 23.28
C VAL A 149 5.74 -32.01 22.25
N ASP A 150 6.53 -31.23 21.52
CA ASP A 150 7.45 -31.73 20.49
C ASP A 150 8.79 -30.99 20.48
N PRO A 151 9.67 -31.27 21.47
CA PRO A 151 10.98 -30.63 21.56
C PRO A 151 11.90 -31.01 20.40
N VAL A 152 11.74 -32.22 19.82
CA VAL A 152 12.57 -32.71 18.72
C VAL A 152 12.15 -32.07 17.40
N GLY A 153 10.85 -32.02 17.08
CA GLY A 153 10.35 -31.33 15.89
C GLY A 153 10.59 -29.83 15.93
N ASN A 154 10.53 -29.20 17.10
CA ASN A 154 10.90 -27.79 17.23
C ASN A 154 12.41 -27.54 17.07
N PHE A 155 13.25 -28.46 17.57
CA PHE A 155 14.70 -28.42 17.34
C PHE A 155 15.02 -28.62 15.84
N LEU A 156 14.40 -29.58 15.16
CA LEU A 156 14.55 -29.82 13.72
C LEU A 156 14.02 -28.63 12.87
N CYS A 157 12.91 -28.00 13.28
CA CYS A 157 12.44 -26.73 12.72
C CYS A 157 13.47 -25.61 12.89
N GLY A 158 14.08 -25.48 14.07
CA GLY A 158 15.12 -24.49 14.35
C GLY A 158 16.41 -24.72 13.56
N LEU A 159 16.71 -25.97 13.19
CA LEU A 159 17.79 -26.34 12.28
C LEU A 159 17.44 -26.15 10.79
N GLN A 160 16.22 -25.69 10.47
CA GLN A 160 15.71 -25.55 9.10
C GLN A 160 15.70 -26.86 8.30
N LEU A 161 15.66 -28.02 8.97
CA LEU A 161 15.73 -29.35 8.34
C LEU A 161 14.37 -29.88 7.86
N ASN A 162 13.28 -29.11 8.01
CA ASN A 162 11.95 -29.52 7.55
C ASN A 162 11.80 -29.43 6.02
N THR A 163 11.62 -30.61 5.45
CA THR A 163 11.69 -31.05 4.05
C THR A 163 10.45 -30.70 3.21
N VAL A 164 9.97 -29.45 3.27
CA VAL A 164 9.10 -28.88 2.23
C VAL A 164 9.68 -27.52 1.84
N PRO A 165 10.17 -27.33 0.60
CA PRO A 165 10.63 -26.02 0.16
C PRO A 165 9.44 -25.05 0.18
N ARG A 166 9.45 -24.13 1.15
CA ARG A 166 8.45 -23.08 1.28
C ARG A 166 8.75 -22.02 0.23
N VAL A 167 7.85 -21.83 -0.73
CA VAL A 167 7.99 -20.75 -1.71
C VAL A 167 7.32 -19.51 -1.11
N PRO A 168 8.07 -18.44 -0.80
CA PRO A 168 7.46 -17.20 -0.33
C PRO A 168 6.59 -16.62 -1.44
N TYR A 169 5.44 -16.05 -1.07
CA TYR A 169 4.65 -15.25 -2.00
C TYR A 169 5.57 -14.19 -2.61
N SER A 170 5.72 -14.21 -3.93
CA SER A 170 6.60 -13.29 -4.64
C SER A 170 5.87 -12.69 -5.83
N VAL A 171 6.04 -11.39 -6.05
CA VAL A 171 5.69 -10.73 -7.30
C VAL A 171 6.75 -9.71 -7.75
N PRO A 172 6.94 -9.46 -9.07
CA PRO A 172 8.01 -8.59 -9.58
C PRO A 172 8.02 -7.20 -8.97
N GLY A 173 6.85 -6.57 -8.88
CA GLY A 173 6.73 -5.23 -8.35
C GLY A 173 5.28 -4.79 -8.15
N PRO A 174 5.07 -3.55 -7.69
CA PRO A 174 3.77 -2.90 -7.68
C PRO A 174 3.09 -3.01 -9.05
N LEU A 175 1.75 -2.98 -9.09
CA LEU A 175 0.97 -3.10 -10.32
C LEU A 175 1.14 -4.41 -11.10
N SER A 176 2.02 -5.32 -10.68
CA SER A 176 2.17 -6.58 -11.39
C SER A 176 0.91 -7.45 -11.24
N LEU A 177 0.33 -7.52 -10.05
CA LEU A 177 -0.85 -8.35 -9.78
C LEU A 177 -1.77 -7.71 -8.73
N TRP A 178 -3.02 -7.46 -9.07
CA TRP A 178 -4.06 -7.10 -8.10
C TRP A 178 -4.92 -8.31 -7.72
N HIS A 179 -5.33 -8.34 -6.46
CA HIS A 179 -6.27 -9.33 -5.90
C HIS A 179 -7.56 -8.59 -5.57
N ILE A 180 -8.67 -8.99 -6.17
CA ILE A 180 -9.99 -8.33 -6.05
C ILE A 180 -11.00 -9.34 -5.51
N ASP A 181 -11.86 -8.89 -4.63
CA ASP A 181 -12.91 -9.72 -4.04
C ASP A 181 -14.07 -8.90 -3.46
N GLY A 182 -15.20 -9.56 -3.22
CA GLY A 182 -16.38 -9.02 -2.54
C GLY A 182 -16.55 -9.62 -1.14
N ASN A 183 -16.80 -8.78 -0.15
CA ASN A 183 -17.10 -9.22 1.22
C ASN A 183 -18.60 -9.12 1.51
N HIS A 184 -19.21 -10.26 1.81
CA HIS A 184 -20.65 -10.42 2.03
C HIS A 184 -21.07 -10.43 3.51
N LYS A 185 -20.20 -10.06 4.46
CA LYS A 185 -20.55 -10.13 5.90
C LYS A 185 -21.74 -9.26 6.31
N LEU A 186 -22.04 -8.20 5.57
CA LEU A 186 -23.18 -7.31 5.81
C LEU A 186 -24.35 -7.52 4.82
N ILE A 187 -24.35 -8.63 4.07
CA ILE A 187 -25.32 -8.87 3.00
C ILE A 187 -26.77 -8.93 3.48
N ARG A 188 -27.00 -9.32 4.74
CA ARG A 188 -28.31 -9.29 5.40
C ARG A 188 -28.96 -7.90 5.35
N TRP A 189 -28.16 -6.84 5.45
CA TRP A 189 -28.62 -5.45 5.37
C TRP A 189 -28.40 -4.85 3.99
N LYS A 190 -28.27 -5.70 2.95
CA LYS A 190 -28.05 -5.31 1.55
C LYS A 190 -26.80 -4.45 1.34
N ILE A 191 -25.75 -4.67 2.13
CA ILE A 191 -24.45 -3.98 2.00
C ILE A 191 -23.39 -5.01 1.62
N VAL A 192 -22.62 -4.72 0.57
CA VAL A 192 -21.45 -5.49 0.13
C VAL A 192 -20.25 -4.58 0.07
N ILE A 193 -19.09 -5.07 0.52
CA ILE A 193 -17.83 -4.31 0.46
C ILE A 193 -16.97 -4.90 -0.64
N HIS A 194 -16.66 -4.10 -1.66
CA HIS A 194 -15.76 -4.45 -2.75
C HIS A 194 -14.35 -4.00 -2.41
N GLY A 195 -13.37 -4.89 -2.56
CA GLY A 195 -11.98 -4.63 -2.20
C GLY A 195 -11.01 -5.02 -3.30
N GLY A 196 -9.93 -4.26 -3.43
CA GLY A 196 -8.80 -4.57 -4.29
C GLY A 196 -7.48 -4.26 -3.57
N ILE A 197 -6.53 -5.19 -3.62
CA ILE A 197 -5.20 -5.04 -2.98
C ILE A 197 -4.08 -5.35 -3.96
N ASP A 198 -3.03 -4.54 -3.93
CA ASP A 198 -1.81 -4.78 -4.69
C ASP A 198 -1.04 -5.96 -4.11
N GLY A 199 -0.71 -6.88 -5.00
CA GLY A 199 -0.05 -8.12 -4.70
C GLY A 199 1.41 -7.93 -4.29
N TYR A 200 2.09 -6.82 -4.55
CA TYR A 200 3.48 -6.64 -4.11
C TYR A 200 3.54 -5.95 -2.76
N SER A 201 3.01 -4.73 -2.75
CA SER A 201 3.11 -3.78 -1.67
C SER A 201 2.14 -4.02 -0.53
N ARG A 202 1.09 -4.83 -0.73
CA ARG A 202 -0.09 -4.91 0.15
C ARG A 202 -0.88 -3.60 0.24
N ARG A 203 -0.61 -2.61 -0.62
CA ARG A 203 -1.38 -1.36 -0.63
C ARG A 203 -2.81 -1.68 -1.06
N ILE A 204 -3.80 -1.08 -0.40
CA ILE A 204 -5.20 -1.24 -0.78
C ILE A 204 -5.46 -0.27 -1.94
N MET A 205 -5.93 -0.81 -3.08
CA MET A 205 -6.22 -0.04 -4.29
C MET A 205 -7.63 0.55 -4.24
N PHE A 206 -8.58 -0.19 -3.70
CA PHE A 206 -9.92 0.32 -3.36
C PHE A 206 -10.56 -0.52 -2.26
N LEU A 207 -11.43 0.10 -1.48
CA LEU A 207 -12.28 -0.55 -0.49
C LEU A 207 -13.56 0.27 -0.34
N SER A 208 -14.66 -0.23 -0.88
CA SER A 208 -15.92 0.54 -1.01
C SER A 208 -17.12 -0.32 -0.61
N ALA A 209 -17.96 0.22 0.26
CA ALA A 209 -19.24 -0.37 0.61
C ALA A 209 -20.35 0.14 -0.32
N ASN A 210 -21.10 -0.78 -0.91
CA ASN A 210 -22.18 -0.49 -1.87
C ASN A 210 -23.44 -1.30 -1.52
N THR A 211 -24.58 -0.83 -2.02
CA THR A 211 -25.90 -1.44 -1.77
C THR A 211 -26.27 -2.55 -2.76
N ASN A 212 -25.32 -2.94 -3.61
CA ASN A 212 -25.53 -3.93 -4.66
C ASN A 212 -24.22 -4.66 -5.01
N ASN A 213 -24.36 -5.84 -5.61
CA ASN A 213 -23.27 -6.66 -6.10
C ASN A 213 -23.19 -6.66 -7.65
N ARG A 214 -23.49 -5.51 -8.29
CA ARG A 214 -23.50 -5.43 -9.75
C ARG A 214 -22.09 -5.38 -10.29
N ALA A 215 -21.88 -6.06 -11.41
CA ALA A 215 -20.58 -6.11 -12.05
C ALA A 215 -20.09 -4.73 -12.55
N SER A 216 -21.02 -3.84 -12.90
CA SER A 216 -20.71 -2.44 -13.24
C SER A 216 -20.25 -1.61 -12.05
N THR A 217 -20.74 -1.89 -10.84
CA THR A 217 -20.29 -1.23 -9.60
C THR A 217 -18.86 -1.64 -9.28
N VAL A 218 -18.54 -2.93 -9.38
CA VAL A 218 -17.18 -3.46 -9.19
C VAL A 218 -16.24 -2.87 -10.23
N LEU A 219 -16.64 -2.83 -11.51
CA LEU A 219 -15.87 -2.19 -12.56
C LEU A 219 -15.62 -0.71 -12.26
N GLN A 220 -16.62 0.05 -11.80
CA GLN A 220 -16.44 1.45 -11.48
C GLN A 220 -15.44 1.66 -10.33
N CYS A 221 -15.48 0.81 -9.30
CA CYS A 221 -14.49 0.84 -8.22
C CYS A 221 -13.08 0.56 -8.76
N PHE A 222 -12.95 -0.45 -9.62
CA PHE A 222 -11.70 -0.81 -10.27
C PHE A 222 -11.15 0.32 -11.15
N LEU A 223 -11.97 0.92 -12.02
CA LEU A 223 -11.54 2.01 -12.91
C LEU A 223 -11.14 3.27 -12.13
N THR A 224 -11.83 3.55 -11.02
CA THR A 224 -11.47 4.66 -10.12
C THR A 224 -10.08 4.42 -9.52
N ALA A 225 -9.79 3.20 -9.06
CA ALA A 225 -8.46 2.83 -8.55
C ALA A 225 -7.38 2.85 -9.65
N VAL A 226 -7.71 2.42 -10.87
CA VAL A 226 -6.79 2.47 -12.03
C VAL A 226 -6.45 3.91 -12.38
N ALA A 227 -7.40 4.84 -12.29
CA ALA A 227 -7.15 6.26 -12.51
C ALA A 227 -6.21 6.86 -11.45
N GLU A 228 -6.24 6.36 -10.21
CA GLU A 228 -5.40 6.84 -9.11
C GLU A 228 -4.00 6.19 -9.10
N HIS A 229 -3.92 4.88 -9.33
CA HIS A 229 -2.70 4.09 -9.08
C HIS A 229 -2.04 3.55 -10.35
N GLY A 230 -2.73 3.56 -11.48
CA GLY A 230 -2.31 2.92 -12.72
C GLY A 230 -2.94 1.53 -12.93
N LEU A 231 -2.88 1.06 -14.18
CA LEU A 231 -3.49 -0.20 -14.60
C LEU A 231 -2.55 -1.39 -14.29
N PRO A 232 -2.96 -2.38 -13.47
CA PRO A 232 -2.13 -3.55 -13.22
C PRO A 232 -1.88 -4.39 -14.47
N GLN A 233 -0.82 -5.20 -14.48
CA GLN A 233 -0.56 -6.18 -15.53
C GLN A 233 -1.54 -7.35 -15.46
N ARG A 234 -1.88 -7.80 -14.24
CA ARG A 234 -2.82 -8.91 -14.01
C ARG A 234 -3.78 -8.61 -12.87
N VAL A 235 -4.97 -9.20 -12.97
CA VAL A 235 -5.99 -9.17 -11.92
C VAL A 235 -6.38 -10.60 -11.59
N ARG A 236 -6.49 -10.91 -10.30
CA ARG A 236 -7.12 -12.14 -9.79
C ARG A 236 -8.40 -11.76 -9.08
N SER A 237 -9.45 -12.49 -9.42
CA SER A 237 -10.70 -12.51 -8.69
C SER A 237 -11.17 -13.95 -8.57
N ASP A 238 -12.15 -14.17 -7.73
CA ASP A 238 -12.96 -15.38 -7.78
C ASP A 238 -13.75 -15.47 -9.11
N LYS A 239 -14.51 -16.55 -9.27
CA LYS A 239 -15.39 -16.75 -10.45
C LYS A 239 -16.79 -16.18 -10.19
N GLY A 240 -16.88 -15.04 -9.51
CA GLY A 240 -18.14 -14.34 -9.27
C GLY A 240 -18.68 -13.63 -10.51
N GLY A 241 -20.01 -13.53 -10.61
CA GLY A 241 -20.69 -12.81 -11.69
C GLY A 241 -20.40 -11.29 -11.66
N GLU A 242 -20.14 -10.76 -10.47
CA GLU A 242 -19.76 -9.37 -10.20
C GLU A 242 -18.38 -9.00 -10.77
N ASN A 243 -17.48 -9.97 -10.95
CA ASN A 243 -16.12 -9.71 -11.44
C ASN A 243 -16.01 -9.81 -12.98
N VAL A 244 -17.09 -10.17 -13.67
CA VAL A 244 -17.11 -10.41 -15.13
C VAL A 244 -16.73 -9.17 -15.93
N GLU A 245 -17.16 -7.98 -15.53
CA GLU A 245 -16.82 -6.76 -16.28
C GLU A 245 -15.36 -6.36 -16.14
N VAL A 246 -14.77 -6.55 -14.95
CA VAL A 246 -13.33 -6.33 -14.73
C VAL A 246 -12.52 -7.32 -15.56
N ALA A 247 -12.93 -8.60 -15.59
CA ALA A 247 -12.28 -9.61 -16.41
C ALA A 247 -12.34 -9.25 -17.91
N ARG A 248 -13.50 -8.79 -18.40
CA ARG A 248 -13.66 -8.32 -19.78
C ARG A 248 -12.74 -7.14 -20.09
N PHE A 249 -12.75 -6.13 -19.23
CA PHE A 249 -11.89 -4.94 -19.37
C PHE A 249 -10.40 -5.32 -19.45
N MET A 250 -9.94 -6.23 -18.59
CA MET A 250 -8.54 -6.68 -18.60
C MET A 250 -8.16 -7.46 -19.86
N LEU A 251 -9.10 -8.23 -20.44
CA LEU A 251 -8.89 -8.97 -21.70
C LEU A 251 -8.83 -8.05 -22.94
N GLU A 252 -9.45 -6.87 -22.87
CA GLU A 252 -9.39 -5.85 -23.94
C GLU A 252 -8.04 -5.12 -24.00
N HIS A 253 -7.16 -5.31 -23.01
CA HIS A 253 -5.83 -4.71 -22.97
C HIS A 253 -4.75 -5.74 -23.36
N PRO A 254 -4.11 -5.63 -24.54
CA PRO A 254 -3.06 -6.54 -24.98
C PRO A 254 -1.94 -6.61 -23.92
N GLU A 255 -1.36 -7.80 -23.72
CA GLU A 255 -0.34 -8.13 -22.70
C GLU A 255 -0.83 -8.26 -21.25
N ARG A 256 -2.08 -7.91 -20.98
CA ARG A 256 -2.70 -8.05 -19.65
C ARG A 256 -3.68 -9.22 -19.63
N GLY A 257 -3.92 -9.80 -18.46
CA GLY A 257 -4.83 -10.94 -18.37
C GLY A 257 -5.21 -11.39 -16.96
N PRO A 258 -6.31 -12.17 -16.86
CA PRO A 258 -6.78 -12.71 -15.60
C PRO A 258 -5.80 -13.77 -15.04
N GLY A 259 -5.49 -13.68 -13.75
CA GLY A 259 -4.76 -14.72 -13.02
C GLY A 259 -5.68 -15.84 -12.50
N LYS A 260 -5.10 -16.94 -12.01
CA LYS A 260 -5.88 -18.06 -11.42
C LYS A 260 -6.57 -17.65 -10.10
N SER A 261 -7.87 -17.96 -9.98
CA SER A 261 -8.74 -17.56 -8.86
C SER A 261 -8.46 -18.25 -7.52
N VAL A 262 -7.90 -19.47 -7.54
CA VAL A 262 -7.58 -20.27 -6.32
C VAL A 262 -6.48 -19.67 -5.43
N HIS A 263 -5.92 -18.52 -5.81
CA HIS A 263 -4.79 -17.89 -5.13
C HIS A 263 -5.08 -16.41 -4.79
N ASN A 264 -6.34 -16.06 -4.48
CA ASN A 264 -6.75 -14.71 -4.04
C ASN A 264 -6.35 -14.42 -2.57
N GLN A 265 -5.20 -14.92 -2.13
CA GLN A 265 -4.84 -15.02 -0.70
C GLN A 265 -4.61 -13.66 -0.02
N ARG A 266 -4.26 -12.63 -0.81
CA ARG A 266 -3.91 -11.32 -0.26
C ARG A 266 -5.13 -10.52 0.14
N ILE A 267 -6.19 -10.57 -0.65
CA ILE A 267 -7.46 -9.94 -0.30
C ILE A 267 -8.17 -10.72 0.81
N GLU A 268 -8.06 -12.05 0.80
CA GLU A 268 -8.59 -12.90 1.89
C GLU A 268 -7.94 -12.62 3.25
N ARG A 269 -6.62 -12.37 3.27
CA ARG A 269 -5.94 -11.93 4.50
C ARG A 269 -6.40 -10.52 4.91
N LEU A 270 -6.54 -9.60 3.95
CA LEU A 270 -7.04 -8.24 4.21
C LEU A 270 -8.43 -8.26 4.86
N TRP A 271 -9.33 -9.17 4.43
CA TRP A 271 -10.67 -9.25 4.99
C TRP A 271 -10.71 -9.54 6.49
N ARG A 272 -9.71 -10.25 7.03
CA ARG A 272 -9.63 -10.48 8.48
C ARG A 272 -9.39 -9.18 9.23
N ASP A 273 -8.50 -8.33 8.73
CA ASP A 273 -8.17 -7.05 9.36
C ASP A 273 -9.33 -6.05 9.20
N VAL A 274 -9.95 -6.01 8.02
CA VAL A 274 -11.16 -5.21 7.76
C VAL A 274 -12.32 -5.63 8.67
N TRP A 275 -12.48 -6.94 8.90
CA TRP A 275 -13.47 -7.46 9.84
C TRP A 275 -13.22 -6.98 11.26
N ILE A 276 -12.01 -7.20 11.77
CA ILE A 276 -11.66 -6.88 13.16
C ILE A 276 -11.76 -5.36 13.40
N MET A 277 -11.25 -4.55 12.47
CA MET A 277 -11.10 -3.10 12.71
C MET A 277 -12.34 -2.28 12.34
N VAL A 278 -13.15 -2.72 11.38
CA VAL A 278 -14.27 -1.92 10.86
C VAL A 278 -15.58 -2.68 10.88
N VAL A 279 -15.67 -3.79 10.15
CA VAL A 279 -16.96 -4.40 9.80
C VAL A 279 -17.65 -5.05 11.00
N SER A 280 -16.89 -5.60 11.96
CA SER A 280 -17.44 -6.21 13.17
C SER A 280 -18.31 -5.23 13.98
N ASN A 281 -17.90 -3.96 14.09
CA ASN A 281 -18.66 -2.94 14.80
C ASN A 281 -20.04 -2.70 14.16
N TYR A 282 -20.10 -2.61 12.83
CA TYR A 282 -21.36 -2.46 12.09
C TYR A 282 -22.22 -3.71 12.19
N TYR A 283 -21.62 -4.89 12.00
CA TYR A 283 -22.31 -6.17 12.12
C TYR A 283 -22.98 -6.31 13.50
N HIS A 284 -22.24 -6.11 14.58
CA HIS A 284 -22.76 -6.22 15.93
C HIS A 284 -23.79 -5.14 16.26
N THR A 285 -23.61 -3.92 15.76
CA THR A 285 -24.59 -2.84 15.92
C THR A 285 -25.91 -3.20 15.27
N PHE A 286 -25.90 -3.64 14.00
CA PHE A 286 -27.14 -3.98 13.30
C PHE A 286 -27.82 -5.21 13.90
N ARG A 287 -27.05 -6.23 14.28
CA ARG A 287 -27.56 -7.39 15.03
C ARG A 287 -28.24 -6.98 16.33
N TYR A 288 -27.62 -6.09 17.10
CA TYR A 288 -28.19 -5.58 18.33
C TYR A 288 -29.52 -4.86 18.06
N LEU A 289 -29.57 -3.97 17.07
CA LEU A 289 -30.80 -3.26 16.70
C LEU A 289 -31.93 -4.20 16.28
N GLU A 290 -31.63 -5.30 15.57
CA GLU A 290 -32.61 -6.34 15.25
C GLU A 290 -33.10 -7.05 16.52
N GLU A 291 -32.19 -7.40 17.43
CA GLU A 291 -32.51 -8.13 18.66
C GLU A 291 -33.38 -7.32 19.62
N VAL A 292 -33.22 -6.00 19.67
CA VAL A 292 -34.07 -5.11 20.47
C VAL A 292 -35.32 -4.61 19.72
N GLY A 293 -35.52 -5.04 18.47
CA GLY A 293 -36.69 -4.66 17.66
C GLY A 293 -36.68 -3.22 17.13
N LEU A 294 -35.52 -2.56 17.12
CA LEU A 294 -35.34 -1.21 16.56
C LEU A 294 -35.00 -1.21 15.07
N LEU A 295 -34.55 -2.35 14.53
CA LEU A 295 -34.29 -2.57 13.12
C LEU A 295 -35.10 -3.78 12.64
N ASN A 296 -36.11 -3.51 11.81
CA ASN A 296 -36.75 -4.53 11.00
C ASN A 296 -36.22 -4.39 9.58
N PRO A 297 -35.83 -5.45 8.87
CA PRO A 297 -35.30 -5.34 7.51
C PRO A 297 -36.41 -5.12 6.46
N ASP A 298 -37.33 -4.19 6.74
CA ASP A 298 -38.30 -3.65 5.78
C ASP A 298 -37.65 -2.56 4.91
N GLU A 299 -38.41 -2.02 3.94
CA GLU A 299 -37.84 -1.06 2.99
C GLU A 299 -37.43 0.26 3.65
N ASP A 300 -38.28 0.85 4.49
CA ASP A 300 -38.02 2.14 5.14
C ASP A 300 -36.80 2.07 6.08
N HIS A 301 -36.72 1.03 6.89
CA HIS A 301 -35.59 0.82 7.78
C HIS A 301 -34.30 0.59 7.01
N ILE A 302 -34.32 -0.19 5.92
CA ILE A 302 -33.14 -0.40 5.08
C ILE A 302 -32.70 0.91 4.40
N ILE A 303 -33.63 1.73 3.91
CA ILE A 303 -33.32 3.05 3.34
C ILE A 303 -32.68 3.96 4.40
N CYS A 304 -33.27 4.07 5.59
CA CYS A 304 -32.71 4.88 6.67
C CYS A 304 -31.34 4.37 7.13
N LEU A 305 -31.19 3.04 7.21
CA LEU A 305 -29.93 2.41 7.57
C LEU A 305 -28.86 2.70 6.52
N HIS A 306 -29.18 2.58 5.23
CA HIS A 306 -28.26 2.92 4.14
C HIS A 306 -27.89 4.40 4.15
N TYR A 307 -28.87 5.29 4.33
CA TYR A 307 -28.63 6.74 4.34
C TYR A 307 -27.59 7.14 5.39
N ILE A 308 -27.68 6.61 6.62
CA ILE A 308 -26.78 6.92 7.72
C ILE A 308 -25.51 6.08 7.68
N PHE A 309 -25.65 4.76 7.75
CA PHE A 309 -24.52 3.88 8.03
C PHE A 309 -23.68 3.56 6.79
N LEU A 310 -24.22 3.63 5.57
CA LEU A 310 -23.38 3.41 4.37
C LEU A 310 -22.33 4.51 4.23
N GLN A 311 -22.70 5.76 4.51
CA GLN A 311 -21.81 6.91 4.45
C GLN A 311 -20.71 6.83 5.51
N ARG A 312 -21.11 6.48 6.74
CA ARG A 312 -20.19 6.26 7.86
C ARG A 312 -19.26 5.09 7.63
N LEU A 313 -19.77 3.98 7.10
CA LEU A 313 -18.97 2.79 6.79
C LEU A 313 -17.90 3.15 5.77
N ASN A 314 -18.28 3.80 4.67
CA ASN A 314 -17.32 4.26 3.67
C ASN A 314 -16.30 5.26 4.23
N TRP A 315 -16.68 6.10 5.21
CA TRP A 315 -15.72 6.95 5.91
C TRP A 315 -14.73 6.13 6.76
N HIS A 316 -15.19 5.18 7.57
CA HIS A 316 -14.31 4.29 8.33
C HIS A 316 -13.39 3.45 7.44
N LEU A 317 -13.89 2.96 6.30
CA LEU A 317 -13.06 2.22 5.33
C LEU A 317 -11.94 3.11 4.75
N ARG A 318 -12.22 4.39 4.46
CA ARG A 318 -11.19 5.35 4.03
C ARG A 318 -10.14 5.61 5.11
N GLU A 319 -10.56 5.78 6.36
CA GLU A 319 -9.62 5.93 7.47
C GLU A 319 -8.79 4.66 7.69
N PHE A 320 -9.40 3.48 7.52
CA PHE A 320 -8.69 2.20 7.55
C PHE A 320 -7.63 2.13 6.43
N ILE A 321 -7.93 2.52 5.19
CA ILE A 321 -6.93 2.59 4.10
C ILE A 321 -5.76 3.50 4.50
N ARG A 322 -6.04 4.69 5.04
CA ARG A 322 -5.01 5.66 5.47
C ARG A 322 -4.11 5.10 6.57
N MET A 323 -4.67 4.37 7.52
CA MET A 323 -3.93 3.66 8.57
C MET A 323 -3.11 2.52 7.99
N TRP A 324 -3.74 1.72 7.11
CA TRP A 324 -3.13 0.58 6.46
C TRP A 324 -1.91 0.96 5.63
N ASP A 325 -1.95 2.04 4.87
CA ASP A 325 -0.78 2.46 4.08
C ASP A 325 0.49 2.73 4.90
N ARG A 326 0.32 3.05 6.19
CA ARG A 326 1.40 3.45 7.10
C ARG A 326 1.76 2.38 8.12
N HIS A 327 1.00 1.29 8.22
CA HIS A 327 1.28 0.25 9.22
C HIS A 327 2.51 -0.57 8.83
N PRO A 328 3.37 -0.97 9.79
CA PRO A 328 4.55 -1.79 9.49
C PRO A 328 4.18 -3.26 9.27
N LEU A 329 4.71 -3.85 8.20
CA LEU A 329 4.59 -5.28 7.91
C LEU A 329 5.80 -6.05 8.45
N SER A 330 5.60 -6.91 9.44
CA SER A 330 6.69 -7.68 10.08
C SER A 330 7.40 -8.62 9.11
N THR A 331 6.67 -9.20 8.15
CA THR A 331 7.21 -10.08 7.11
C THR A 331 8.07 -9.34 6.08
N GLU A 332 7.99 -8.00 6.04
CA GLU A 332 8.66 -7.15 5.05
C GLU A 332 9.70 -6.22 5.69
N GLY A 333 10.25 -6.65 6.84
CA GLY A 333 11.25 -5.87 7.58
C GLY A 333 10.68 -4.61 8.24
N ASN A 334 9.40 -4.63 8.63
CA ASN A 334 8.65 -3.50 9.18
C ASN A 334 8.47 -2.32 8.21
N ARG A 335 8.61 -2.55 6.89
CA ARG A 335 8.23 -1.56 5.88
C ARG A 335 6.71 -1.47 5.79
N SER A 336 6.20 -0.27 5.56
CA SER A 336 4.77 -0.07 5.34
C SER A 336 4.36 -0.38 3.89
N PRO A 337 3.07 -0.64 3.62
CA PRO A 337 2.59 -0.79 2.25
C PRO A 337 2.95 0.38 1.33
N GLN A 338 2.85 1.61 1.83
CA GLN A 338 3.29 2.80 1.09
C GLN A 338 4.79 2.77 0.78
N GLN A 339 5.63 2.36 1.73
CA GLN A 339 7.07 2.25 1.50
C GLN A 339 7.40 1.16 0.47
N LEU A 340 6.72 0.01 0.54
CA LEU A 340 6.91 -1.05 -0.46
C LEU A 340 6.47 -0.59 -1.86
N TRP A 341 5.33 0.12 -1.94
CA TRP A 341 4.83 0.69 -3.18
C TRP A 341 5.83 1.65 -3.83
N VAL A 342 6.28 2.66 -3.08
CA VAL A 342 7.23 3.66 -3.59
C VAL A 342 8.57 3.03 -3.93
N ALA A 343 9.10 2.14 -3.08
CA ALA A 343 10.35 1.44 -3.34
C ALA A 343 10.28 0.58 -4.60
N GLY A 344 9.18 -0.14 -4.78
CA GLY A 344 9.00 -1.03 -5.92
C GLY A 344 8.90 -0.27 -7.24
N LEU A 345 8.14 0.82 -7.28
CA LEU A 345 8.01 1.66 -8.49
C LEU A 345 9.35 2.29 -8.91
N LEU A 346 10.20 2.66 -7.93
CA LEU A 346 11.55 3.18 -8.22
C LEU A 346 12.48 2.11 -8.80
N LEU A 347 12.36 0.87 -8.34
CA LEU A 347 13.17 -0.25 -8.83
C LEU A 347 12.74 -0.70 -10.22
N GLU A 348 11.44 -0.68 -10.52
CA GLU A 348 10.88 -1.05 -11.83
C GLU A 348 11.30 -0.07 -12.93
N GLN A 349 11.53 1.22 -12.60
CA GLN A 349 12.15 2.17 -13.53
C GLN A 349 13.62 1.87 -13.86
N GLN A 350 14.29 1.05 -13.04
CA GLN A 350 15.72 0.76 -13.16
C GLN A 350 16.01 -0.62 -13.77
N GLN A 351 15.04 -1.52 -13.87
CA GLN A 351 15.26 -2.89 -14.36
C GLN A 351 14.08 -3.39 -15.21
N ASP A 352 14.36 -3.82 -16.45
CA ASP A 352 13.47 -4.71 -17.23
C ASP A 352 13.44 -6.09 -16.54
N LEU A 353 12.67 -6.22 -15.47
CA LEU A 353 12.49 -7.48 -14.74
C LEU A 353 11.52 -8.42 -15.45
N HIS A 354 11.85 -8.76 -16.70
CA HIS A 354 11.39 -10.00 -17.30
C HIS A 354 12.27 -11.12 -16.76
N LEU A 355 11.77 -11.90 -15.80
CA LEU A 355 12.07 -13.32 -15.53
C LEU A 355 11.61 -13.68 -14.10
N ALA A 356 10.29 -13.78 -13.91
CA ALA A 356 9.74 -14.58 -12.82
C ALA A 356 9.06 -15.80 -13.45
N ASP A 357 9.35 -17.00 -12.93
CA ASP A 357 8.73 -18.26 -13.31
C ASP A 357 7.20 -18.10 -13.32
N ALA A 358 6.62 -18.06 -14.52
CA ALA A 358 5.22 -17.68 -14.77
C ALA A 358 4.23 -18.63 -14.08
N THR A 359 4.69 -19.79 -13.63
CA THR A 359 3.87 -20.90 -13.15
C THR A 359 3.46 -20.77 -11.68
N ASN A 360 4.33 -20.21 -10.82
CA ASN A 360 4.13 -20.13 -9.35
C ASN A 360 4.02 -18.69 -8.81
N TRP A 361 3.97 -17.73 -9.71
CA TRP A 361 3.98 -16.31 -9.39
C TRP A 361 2.75 -15.90 -8.55
N GLY A 362 2.95 -15.14 -7.45
CA GLY A 362 1.87 -14.61 -6.60
C GLY A 362 1.10 -15.66 -5.81
N ILE A 363 1.68 -16.81 -5.49
CA ILE A 363 1.05 -17.85 -4.64
C ILE A 363 1.66 -17.78 -3.23
N ASP A 364 0.82 -17.55 -2.22
CA ASP A 364 1.11 -17.66 -0.78
C ASP A 364 0.73 -19.07 -0.32
N TRP A 365 1.68 -19.99 -0.23
CA TRP A 365 1.42 -21.35 0.23
C TRP A 365 0.96 -21.44 1.69
N GLU A 366 1.09 -20.36 2.47
CA GLU A 366 0.60 -20.24 3.86
C GLU A 366 -0.62 -19.30 3.98
N GLY A 367 -1.09 -18.76 2.85
CA GLY A 367 -2.23 -17.85 2.80
C GLY A 367 -3.57 -18.58 2.94
N PRO A 368 -4.63 -17.90 3.39
CA PRO A 368 -5.99 -18.44 3.30
C PRO A 368 -6.31 -18.87 1.87
N VAL A 369 -6.76 -20.10 1.69
CA VAL A 369 -7.33 -20.54 0.42
C VAL A 369 -8.71 -19.91 0.30
N ALA A 370 -9.00 -19.32 -0.85
CA ALA A 370 -10.35 -18.84 -1.15
C ALA A 370 -11.31 -20.03 -1.08
N GLU A 371 -12.27 -19.99 -0.17
CA GLU A 371 -13.31 -21.02 -0.10
C GLU A 371 -14.34 -20.73 -1.20
N PRO A 372 -14.67 -21.71 -2.06
CA PRO A 372 -15.74 -21.51 -3.02
C PRO A 372 -17.06 -21.30 -2.27
N ASP A 373 -17.64 -20.10 -2.40
CA ASP A 373 -18.93 -19.78 -1.81
C ASP A 373 -20.00 -20.72 -2.42
N PRO A 374 -20.64 -21.60 -1.64
CA PRO A 374 -21.64 -22.55 -2.16
C PRO A 374 -22.95 -21.85 -2.58
N GLU A 375 -23.13 -20.57 -2.27
CA GLU A 375 -24.30 -19.79 -2.67
C GLU A 375 -24.09 -19.10 -4.02
N ALA A 376 -24.77 -19.65 -5.03
CA ALA A 376 -24.88 -19.12 -6.38
C ALA A 376 -25.22 -17.61 -6.38
N VAL A 377 -24.53 -16.85 -7.25
CA VAL A 377 -24.88 -15.49 -7.75
C VAL A 377 -25.86 -14.75 -6.82
N VAL A 378 -25.36 -14.22 -5.70
CA VAL A 378 -26.25 -13.54 -4.75
C VAL A 378 -26.74 -12.22 -5.35
N GLN A 379 -27.97 -12.24 -5.88
CA GLN A 379 -28.63 -11.03 -6.36
C GLN A 379 -29.27 -10.29 -5.19
N ILE A 380 -28.70 -9.13 -4.86
CA ILE A 380 -29.27 -8.22 -3.87
C ILE A 380 -30.45 -7.51 -4.53
N LEU A 381 -31.66 -7.77 -4.03
CA LEU A 381 -32.88 -7.11 -4.47
C LEU A 381 -32.76 -5.59 -4.22
N PRO A 382 -32.77 -4.78 -5.29
CA PRO A 382 -32.68 -3.34 -5.14
C PRO A 382 -33.88 -2.82 -4.37
N VAL A 383 -33.65 -1.77 -3.58
CA VAL A 383 -34.74 -1.01 -2.97
C VAL A 383 -35.45 -0.20 -4.06
N HIS A 384 -36.77 0.01 -3.94
CA HIS A 384 -37.53 0.85 -4.86
C HIS A 384 -36.92 2.25 -4.96
N SER A 385 -36.45 2.61 -6.16
CA SER A 385 -35.70 3.85 -6.41
C SER A 385 -36.47 5.11 -6.02
N ASP A 386 -37.78 5.10 -6.26
CA ASP A 386 -38.63 6.29 -6.11
C ASP A 386 -38.89 6.56 -4.63
N LEU A 387 -39.13 5.49 -3.85
CA LEU A 387 -39.26 5.57 -2.39
C LEU A 387 -37.94 6.02 -1.75
N GLN A 388 -36.83 5.40 -2.18
CA GLN A 388 -35.49 5.78 -1.72
C GLN A 388 -35.20 7.26 -1.97
N GLN A 389 -35.45 7.77 -3.19
CA GLN A 389 -35.22 9.18 -3.51
C GLN A 389 -36.10 10.12 -2.68
N THR A 390 -37.36 9.75 -2.43
CA THR A 390 -38.30 10.56 -1.64
C THR A 390 -37.83 10.67 -0.18
N ILE A 391 -37.51 9.53 0.43
CA ILE A 391 -37.01 9.48 1.81
C ILE A 391 -35.67 10.20 1.93
N GLU A 392 -34.70 9.89 1.07
CA GLU A 392 -33.38 10.55 1.10
C GLU A 392 -33.48 12.06 0.87
N GLY A 393 -34.41 12.52 0.03
CA GLY A 393 -34.69 13.92 -0.20
C GLY A 393 -35.20 14.63 1.06
N HIS A 394 -36.12 13.99 1.79
CA HIS A 394 -36.65 14.51 3.06
C HIS A 394 -35.58 14.53 4.15
N LEU A 395 -34.76 13.46 4.25
CA LEU A 395 -33.70 13.35 5.24
C LEU A 395 -32.57 14.37 5.01
N ARG A 396 -32.20 14.65 3.75
CA ARG A 396 -31.10 15.56 3.40
C ARG A 396 -31.28 16.99 3.89
N GLY A 397 -32.52 17.43 4.12
CA GLY A 397 -32.82 18.75 4.71
C GLY A 397 -32.60 18.82 6.21
N THR A 398 -32.52 17.68 6.90
CA THR A 398 -32.62 17.60 8.37
C THR A 398 -31.44 16.89 9.02
N ILE A 399 -30.93 15.82 8.41
CA ILE A 399 -29.89 14.95 8.98
C ILE A 399 -28.70 14.88 8.02
N ASP A 400 -27.56 15.40 8.45
CA ASP A 400 -26.26 15.07 7.86
C ASP A 400 -25.72 13.74 8.43
N PRO A 401 -25.53 12.69 7.61
CA PRO A 401 -24.97 11.41 8.07
C PRO A 401 -23.62 11.52 8.79
N TYR A 402 -22.83 12.57 8.52
CA TYR A 402 -21.50 12.78 9.11
C TYR A 402 -21.50 13.58 10.41
N MET A 403 -22.66 14.02 10.90
CA MET A 403 -22.71 14.76 12.17
C MET A 403 -22.20 13.92 13.34
N THR A 404 -21.80 14.56 14.44
CA THR A 404 -21.39 13.83 15.64
C THR A 404 -22.53 12.97 16.16
N SER A 405 -22.22 11.74 16.55
CA SER A 405 -23.17 10.82 17.16
C SER A 405 -22.60 10.35 18.48
N ASP A 406 -23.46 10.30 19.49
CA ASP A 406 -23.09 9.83 20.82
C ASP A 406 -23.12 8.29 20.92
N VAL A 407 -23.79 7.63 19.96
CA VAL A 407 -24.05 6.17 20.00
C VAL A 407 -23.81 5.53 18.63
N PHE A 408 -22.62 5.76 18.04
CA PHE A 408 -22.16 5.11 16.80
C PHE A 408 -23.07 5.29 15.56
N GLY A 409 -23.98 6.25 15.58
CA GLY A 409 -24.95 6.57 14.52
C GLY A 409 -26.35 6.01 14.76
N ILE A 410 -26.58 5.28 15.87
CA ILE A 410 -27.89 4.72 16.22
C ILE A 410 -28.92 5.83 16.49
N ASP A 411 -28.51 6.89 17.17
CA ASP A 411 -29.28 8.10 17.41
C ASP A 411 -29.77 8.76 16.11
N LEU A 412 -28.87 8.90 15.13
CA LEU A 412 -29.20 9.48 13.82
C LEU A 412 -30.12 8.57 13.00
N TYR A 413 -29.88 7.26 13.06
CA TYR A 413 -30.75 6.28 12.43
C TYR A 413 -32.16 6.32 13.02
N TRP A 414 -32.27 6.40 14.35
CA TRP A 414 -33.56 6.51 15.02
C TRP A 414 -34.29 7.81 14.69
N GLN A 415 -33.56 8.93 14.60
CA GLN A 415 -34.11 10.19 14.15
C GLN A 415 -34.60 10.10 12.70
N ALA A 416 -33.85 9.46 11.81
CA ALA A 416 -34.24 9.25 10.42
C ALA A 416 -35.53 8.44 10.32
N LEU A 417 -35.64 7.33 11.05
CA LEU A 417 -36.87 6.54 11.13
C LEU A 417 -38.06 7.36 11.63
N SER A 418 -37.85 8.17 12.66
CA SER A 418 -38.91 9.01 13.23
C SER A 418 -39.44 10.04 12.21
N LEU A 419 -38.56 10.60 11.38
CA LEU A 419 -38.94 11.51 10.31
C LEU A 419 -39.68 10.79 9.17
N VAL A 420 -39.22 9.60 8.78
CA VAL A 420 -39.90 8.80 7.74
C VAL A 420 -41.27 8.31 8.20
N ALA A 421 -41.43 7.98 9.48
CA ALA A 421 -42.74 7.64 10.04
C ALA A 421 -43.73 8.81 9.92
N GLN A 422 -43.26 10.06 10.00
CA GLN A 422 -44.11 11.25 9.83
C GLN A 422 -44.57 11.44 8.38
N LEU A 423 -43.78 10.99 7.39
CA LEU A 423 -44.17 11.03 5.97
C LEU A 423 -45.33 10.09 5.63
N HIS A 424 -45.51 9.03 6.43
CA HIS A 424 -46.54 8.01 6.22
C HIS A 424 -47.82 8.26 7.04
N LEU A 425 -47.85 9.30 7.86
CA LEU A 425 -49.08 9.71 8.54
C LEU A 425 -50.03 10.34 7.51
N PRO A 426 -51.30 9.89 7.42
CA PRO A 426 -52.28 10.58 6.59
C PRO A 426 -52.56 11.97 7.17
N ASP A 427 -52.57 12.98 6.29
CA ASP A 427 -52.94 14.37 6.60
C ASP A 427 -54.30 14.50 7.32
#